data_AF-A0A498JID8-F1
#
_entry.id   AF-A0A498JID8-F1
#
_cell.length_a   1.000
_cell.length_b   1.000
_cell.length_c   1.000
_cell.angle_alpha   90.00
_cell.angle_beta   90.00
_cell.angle_gamma   90.00
#
_symmetry.space_group_name_H-M   'P 1'
#
loop_
_entity.id
_entity.type
_entity.pdbx_description
1 polymer ?
#
loop_
_entity_poly.entity_id
_entity_poly.type
_entity_poly.pdbx_seq_one_letter_code
_entity_poly.pdbx_strand_id
1 'polypeptide(L)'
;MRTLASKLATYSKYYRTRNPVRNAPSRNFSTYNGRGDTLLQQSVSLLTVKDPLFKRMGASRLAQFAVDDERRMKIVEMGGARELVNMLGGAKDDRTRKEALKALSALSPSDKALGALHQAGAISVIRSSPDSLENAEIEKYKSSLLRRFQDLRYDFPTADVSRSLNS
;
A
#
# COMPACT_ATOMS: atom_id res chain seq x y z
N MET A 1 -25.78 13.92 -1.74
CA MET A 1 -25.00 12.69 -1.47
C MET A 1 -24.45 12.06 -2.76
N ARG A 2 -23.40 12.63 -3.37
CA ARG A 2 -22.73 12.07 -4.57
C ARG A 2 -21.24 12.48 -4.65
N THR A 3 -20.42 12.16 -3.66
CA THR A 3 -19.04 12.71 -3.59
C THR A 3 -17.93 11.71 -3.20
N LEU A 4 -18.20 10.41 -3.18
CA LEU A 4 -17.15 9.39 -2.94
C LEU A 4 -16.94 8.45 -4.15
N ALA A 5 -17.98 8.16 -4.93
CA ALA A 5 -17.86 7.30 -6.11
C ALA A 5 -17.11 7.96 -7.28
N SER A 6 -17.16 9.30 -7.39
CA SER A 6 -16.54 10.05 -8.49
C SER A 6 -15.02 10.08 -8.41
N LYS A 7 -14.42 10.19 -7.21
CA LYS A 7 -12.95 10.21 -7.05
C LYS A 7 -12.29 8.86 -7.38
N LEU A 8 -12.96 7.74 -7.08
CA LEU A 8 -12.47 6.39 -7.41
C LEU A 8 -12.50 6.11 -8.92
N ALA A 9 -13.51 6.61 -9.62
CA ALA A 9 -13.62 6.46 -11.08
C ALA A 9 -12.58 7.31 -11.84
N THR A 10 -12.23 8.50 -11.35
CA THR A 10 -11.17 9.33 -11.94
C THR A 10 -9.79 8.69 -11.77
N TYR A 11 -9.53 8.06 -10.61
CA TYR A 11 -8.27 7.38 -10.33
C TYR A 11 -8.08 6.17 -11.27
N SER A 12 -9.08 5.30 -11.44
CA SER A 12 -8.95 4.12 -12.32
C SER A 12 -8.75 4.48 -13.81
N LYS A 13 -9.29 5.63 -14.25
CA LYS A 13 -9.15 6.11 -15.64
C LYS A 13 -7.77 6.72 -15.92
N TYR A 14 -7.12 7.31 -14.89
CA TYR A 14 -5.80 7.94 -15.01
C TYR A 14 -4.67 6.91 -15.19
N TYR A 15 -4.80 5.71 -14.60
CA TYR A 15 -3.79 4.64 -14.74
C TYR A 15 -3.93 3.79 -16.01
N ARG A 16 -5.07 3.86 -16.72
CA ARG A 16 -5.28 3.07 -17.94
C ARG A 16 -4.82 3.77 -19.23
N THR A 17 -4.55 5.08 -19.22
CA THR A 17 -4.48 5.87 -20.47
C THR A 17 -3.14 6.55 -20.81
N ARG A 18 -2.06 6.32 -20.06
CA ARG A 18 -0.70 6.77 -20.48
C ARG A 18 0.23 5.60 -20.77
N ASN A 19 0.08 5.01 -21.96
CA ASN A 19 1.17 4.28 -22.58
C ASN A 19 1.24 4.56 -24.09
N PRO A 20 1.97 5.60 -24.55
CA PRO A 20 2.32 5.74 -25.95
C PRO A 20 3.78 5.35 -26.21
N VAL A 21 3.93 4.14 -26.76
CA VAL A 21 4.82 3.69 -27.86
C VAL A 21 6.34 3.88 -27.71
N ARG A 22 7.10 2.76 -27.73
CA ARG A 22 8.04 2.38 -28.83
C ARG A 22 8.77 1.05 -28.59
N ASN A 23 8.45 0.07 -29.46
CA ASN A 23 9.25 -1.03 -29.99
C ASN A 23 10.52 -1.47 -29.24
N ALA A 24 10.43 -2.63 -28.58
CA ALA A 24 11.55 -3.55 -28.39
C ALA A 24 11.11 -4.97 -28.78
N PRO A 25 11.97 -5.80 -29.41
CA PRO A 25 11.59 -7.11 -29.90
C PRO A 25 11.15 -8.02 -28.76
N SER A 26 10.05 -8.73 -28.96
CA SER A 26 9.45 -9.69 -28.05
C SER A 26 10.48 -10.70 -27.53
N ARG A 27 11.04 -10.43 -26.35
CA ARG A 27 11.75 -11.43 -25.56
C ARG A 27 10.73 -12.09 -24.63
N ASN A 28 10.35 -13.29 -25.03
CA ASN A 28 9.48 -14.22 -24.34
C ASN A 28 9.79 -14.33 -22.83
N PHE A 29 8.89 -13.81 -21.98
CA PHE A 29 8.73 -14.19 -20.57
C PHE A 29 7.24 -14.31 -20.21
N SER A 30 6.48 -15.04 -21.03
CA SER A 30 5.03 -15.25 -20.85
C SER A 30 4.69 -16.54 -20.10
N THR A 31 5.32 -16.81 -18.95
CA THR A 31 5.00 -18.01 -18.13
C THR A 31 4.69 -17.74 -16.66
N TYR A 32 4.90 -16.52 -16.15
CA TYR A 32 4.65 -16.19 -14.73
C TYR A 32 3.38 -15.36 -14.44
N ASN A 33 2.75 -14.77 -15.45
CA ASN A 33 1.68 -13.79 -15.24
C ASN A 33 0.32 -14.38 -14.81
N GLY A 34 0.05 -15.67 -15.01
CA GLY A 34 -1.24 -16.26 -14.59
C GLY A 34 -1.23 -16.75 -13.14
N ARG A 35 -0.23 -17.56 -12.77
CA ARG A 35 -0.18 -18.22 -11.46
C ARG A 35 0.28 -17.29 -10.34
N GLY A 36 1.28 -16.43 -10.59
CA GLY A 36 1.77 -15.48 -9.60
C GLY A 36 0.68 -14.47 -9.19
N ASP A 37 -0.06 -13.98 -10.17
CA ASP A 37 -1.17 -13.04 -9.95
C ASP A 37 -2.32 -13.69 -9.18
N THR A 38 -2.63 -14.97 -9.46
CA THR A 38 -3.63 -15.71 -8.68
C THR A 38 -3.23 -15.83 -7.21
N LEU A 39 -1.96 -16.14 -6.93
CA LEU A 39 -1.45 -16.24 -5.56
C LEU A 39 -1.41 -14.89 -4.84
N LEU A 40 -1.09 -13.81 -5.58
CA LEU A 40 -1.18 -12.44 -5.08
C LEU A 40 -2.61 -12.09 -4.67
N GLN A 41 -3.58 -12.35 -5.55
CA GLN A 41 -4.99 -12.08 -5.29
C GLN A 41 -5.50 -12.87 -4.07
N GLN A 42 -5.17 -14.15 -3.99
CA GLN A 42 -5.48 -14.98 -2.82
C GLN A 42 -4.87 -14.40 -1.54
N SER A 43 -3.64 -13.90 -1.60
CA SER A 43 -2.97 -13.29 -0.45
C SER A 43 -3.68 -12.02 0.01
N VAL A 44 -4.22 -11.21 -0.92
CA VAL A 44 -5.09 -10.06 -0.57
C VAL A 44 -6.40 -10.53 0.05
N SER A 45 -7.04 -11.58 -0.48
CA SER A 45 -8.27 -12.13 0.09
C SER A 45 -8.09 -12.63 1.53
N LEU A 46 -6.91 -13.16 1.89
CA LEU A 46 -6.62 -13.59 3.26
C LEU A 46 -6.66 -12.43 4.28
N LEU A 47 -6.43 -11.19 3.85
CA LEU A 47 -6.46 -10.02 4.74
C LEU A 47 -7.89 -9.69 5.24
N THR A 48 -8.91 -10.09 4.48
CA THR A 48 -10.31 -9.80 4.79
C THR A 48 -10.96 -10.88 5.66
N VAL A 49 -10.32 -12.04 5.79
CA VAL A 49 -10.77 -13.15 6.64
C VAL A 49 -10.76 -12.72 8.11
N LYS A 50 -11.74 -13.16 8.90
CA LYS A 50 -11.90 -12.76 10.31
C LYS A 50 -10.72 -13.19 11.19
N ASP A 51 -10.18 -14.38 10.95
CA ASP A 51 -9.12 -14.98 11.76
C ASP A 51 -7.77 -14.24 11.55
N PRO A 52 -7.16 -13.71 12.62
CA PRO A 52 -5.85 -13.05 12.54
C PRO A 52 -4.74 -13.90 11.93
N LEU A 53 -4.79 -15.23 12.06
CA LEU A 53 -3.79 -16.13 11.48
C LEU A 53 -3.75 -16.04 9.95
N PHE A 54 -4.92 -16.05 9.31
CA PHE A 54 -5.01 -15.91 7.86
C PHE A 54 -4.57 -14.53 7.41
N LYS A 55 -4.94 -13.47 8.15
CA LYS A 55 -4.47 -12.11 7.85
C LYS A 55 -2.94 -12.01 7.88
N ARG A 56 -2.30 -12.57 8.92
CA ARG A 56 -0.84 -12.63 9.04
C ARG A 56 -0.22 -13.38 7.86
N MET A 57 -0.77 -14.52 7.47
CA MET A 57 -0.29 -15.29 6.33
C MET A 57 -0.39 -14.50 5.03
N GLY A 58 -1.52 -13.84 4.78
CA GLY A 58 -1.72 -12.96 3.63
C GLY A 58 -0.70 -11.84 3.59
N ALA A 59 -0.55 -11.08 4.69
CA ALA A 59 0.40 -9.98 4.79
C ALA A 59 1.85 -10.44 4.58
N SER A 60 2.23 -11.56 5.19
CA SER A 60 3.57 -12.13 5.05
C SER A 60 3.88 -12.50 3.60
N ARG A 61 2.92 -13.11 2.88
CA ARG A 61 3.07 -13.42 1.45
C ARG A 61 3.18 -12.16 0.59
N LEU A 62 2.36 -11.15 0.85
CA LEU A 62 2.43 -9.88 0.12
C LEU A 62 3.77 -9.19 0.30
N ALA A 63 4.34 -9.22 1.51
CA ALA A 63 5.69 -8.71 1.77
C ALA A 63 6.74 -9.44 0.93
N GLN A 64 6.62 -10.76 0.78
CA GLN A 64 7.54 -11.57 -0.04
C GLN A 64 7.38 -11.33 -1.54
N PHE A 65 6.17 -10.98 -2.01
CA PHE A 65 5.95 -10.67 -3.42
C PHE A 65 6.37 -9.24 -3.80
N ALA A 66 6.49 -8.32 -2.84
CA ALA A 66 6.84 -6.91 -3.05
C ALA A 66 8.34 -6.67 -3.35
N VAL A 67 8.92 -7.48 -4.25
CA VAL A 67 10.35 -7.51 -4.58
C VAL A 67 10.78 -6.38 -5.50
N ASP A 68 9.90 -5.94 -6.39
CA ASP A 68 10.14 -4.87 -7.36
C ASP A 68 8.91 -3.96 -7.47
N ASP A 69 9.07 -2.85 -8.18
CA ASP A 69 8.04 -1.83 -8.32
C ASP A 69 6.82 -2.30 -9.13
N GLU A 70 6.99 -3.21 -10.11
CA GLU A 70 5.89 -3.78 -10.86
C GLU A 70 5.00 -4.63 -9.95
N ARG A 71 5.61 -5.53 -9.16
CA ARG A 71 4.91 -6.36 -8.19
C ARG A 71 4.25 -5.54 -7.09
N ARG A 72 4.90 -4.49 -6.59
CA ARG A 72 4.31 -3.56 -5.61
C ARG A 72 3.07 -2.88 -6.17
N MET A 73 3.14 -2.40 -7.41
CA MET A 73 1.98 -1.80 -8.07
C MET A 73 0.87 -2.81 -8.28
N LYS A 74 1.19 -4.06 -8.61
CA LYS A 74 0.19 -5.12 -8.73
C LYS A 74 -0.57 -5.36 -7.42
N ILE A 75 0.13 -5.37 -6.28
CA ILE A 75 -0.48 -5.48 -4.95
C ILE A 75 -1.43 -4.30 -4.71
N VAL A 76 -1.03 -3.08 -5.08
CA VAL A 76 -1.86 -1.88 -4.96
C VAL A 76 -3.11 -1.97 -5.83
N GLU A 77 -2.98 -2.38 -7.09
CA GLU A 77 -4.09 -2.55 -8.04
C GLU A 77 -5.13 -3.56 -7.56
N MET A 78 -4.69 -4.63 -6.88
CA MET A 78 -5.57 -5.61 -6.26
C MET A 78 -6.20 -5.13 -4.93
N GLY A 79 -5.93 -3.89 -4.50
CA GLY A 79 -6.46 -3.31 -3.27
C GLY A 79 -5.67 -3.67 -2.00
N GLY A 80 -4.54 -4.36 -2.12
CA GLY A 80 -3.72 -4.82 -0.99
C GLY A 80 -3.25 -3.68 -0.08
N ALA A 81 -2.95 -2.51 -0.65
CA ALA A 81 -2.58 -1.31 0.12
C ALA A 81 -3.65 -0.94 1.17
N ARG A 82 -4.91 -0.86 0.76
CA ARG A 82 -6.02 -0.52 1.66
C ARG A 82 -6.28 -1.63 2.68
N GLU A 83 -6.25 -2.89 2.25
CA GLU A 83 -6.51 -4.01 3.15
C GLU A 83 -5.40 -4.20 4.20
N LEU A 84 -4.14 -3.89 3.88
CA LEU A 84 -3.04 -3.88 4.84
C LEU A 84 -3.20 -2.76 5.89
N VAL A 85 -3.63 -1.56 5.47
CA VAL A 85 -3.92 -0.46 6.40
C VAL A 85 -5.11 -0.81 7.31
N ASN A 86 -6.17 -1.39 6.76
CA ASN A 86 -7.31 -1.88 7.53
C ASN A 86 -6.90 -2.97 8.53
N MET A 87 -6.05 -3.90 8.10
CA MET A 87 -5.50 -4.96 8.96
C MET A 87 -4.72 -4.37 10.14
N LEU A 88 -3.86 -3.37 9.90
CA LEU A 88 -3.10 -2.70 10.96
C LEU A 88 -4.03 -1.97 11.94
N GLY A 89 -5.01 -1.22 11.44
CA GLY A 89 -5.95 -0.48 12.28
C GLY A 89 -6.86 -1.39 13.13
N GLY A 90 -7.14 -2.60 12.65
CA GLY A 90 -7.95 -3.60 13.39
C GLY A 90 -7.15 -4.60 14.22
N ALA A 91 -5.82 -4.51 14.23
CA ALA A 91 -4.97 -5.51 14.88
C ALA A 91 -4.98 -5.36 16.41
N LYS A 92 -5.37 -6.44 17.11
CA LYS A 92 -5.45 -6.49 18.58
C LYS A 92 -4.17 -6.99 19.25
N ASP A 93 -3.29 -7.63 18.49
CA ASP A 93 -2.07 -8.27 18.98
C ASP A 93 -0.84 -7.87 18.17
N ASP A 94 0.31 -7.98 18.80
CA ASP A 94 1.60 -7.53 18.28
C ASP A 94 2.05 -8.32 17.06
N ARG A 95 1.75 -9.62 17.01
CA ARG A 95 2.12 -10.47 15.86
C ARG A 95 1.39 -10.01 14.60
N THR A 96 0.09 -9.70 14.72
CA THR A 96 -0.71 -9.16 13.62
C THR A 96 -0.23 -7.76 13.22
N ARG A 97 0.03 -6.87 14.18
CA ARG A 97 0.58 -5.53 13.89
C ARG A 97 1.91 -5.60 13.16
N LYS A 98 2.82 -6.47 13.61
CA LYS A 98 4.13 -6.66 13.00
C LYS A 98 4.02 -7.10 11.54
N GLU A 99 3.24 -8.14 11.24
CA GLU A 99 3.13 -8.63 9.85
C GLU A 99 2.50 -7.58 8.93
N ALA A 100 1.51 -6.82 9.42
CA ALA A 100 0.94 -5.71 8.65
C ALA A 100 1.99 -4.61 8.38
N LEU A 101 2.71 -4.16 9.42
CA LEU A 101 3.76 -3.14 9.29
C LEU A 101 4.92 -3.59 8.38
N LYS A 102 5.32 -4.86 8.47
CA LYS A 102 6.33 -5.45 7.61
C LYS A 102 5.90 -5.42 6.13
N ALA A 103 4.65 -5.77 5.84
CA ALA A 103 4.12 -5.72 4.48
C ALA A 103 4.00 -4.29 3.96
N LEU A 104 3.54 -3.33 4.79
CA LEU A 104 3.53 -1.90 4.44
C LEU A 104 4.94 -1.38 4.15
N SER A 105 5.93 -1.76 4.97
CA SER A 105 7.34 -1.43 4.78
C SER A 105 7.87 -1.98 3.45
N ALA A 106 7.48 -3.19 3.05
CA ALA A 106 7.88 -3.78 1.77
C ALA A 106 7.30 -3.05 0.55
N LEU A 107 6.14 -2.40 0.68
CA LEU A 107 5.55 -1.56 -0.39
C LEU A 107 6.17 -0.16 -0.45
N SER A 108 6.65 0.35 0.68
CA SER A 108 7.15 1.73 0.82
C SER A 108 8.28 2.17 -0.10
N PRO A 109 9.15 1.30 -0.68
CA PRO A 109 10.24 1.80 -1.49
C PRO A 109 9.83 2.25 -2.89
N SER A 110 8.60 1.95 -3.33
CA SER A 110 8.03 2.53 -4.55
C SER A 110 7.19 3.76 -4.21
N ASP A 111 7.56 4.94 -4.72
CA ASP A 111 6.85 6.20 -4.44
C ASP A 111 5.36 6.13 -4.84
N LYS A 112 5.05 5.41 -5.93
CA LYS A 112 3.66 5.20 -6.37
C LYS A 112 2.87 4.36 -5.38
N ALA A 113 3.46 3.26 -4.88
CA ALA A 113 2.80 2.41 -3.89
C ALA A 113 2.68 3.14 -2.54
N LEU A 114 3.70 3.89 -2.16
CA LEU A 114 3.70 4.74 -0.97
C LEU A 114 2.60 5.83 -1.06
N GLY A 115 2.41 6.44 -2.23
CA GLY A 115 1.29 7.36 -2.49
C GLY A 115 -0.08 6.69 -2.32
N ALA A 116 -0.23 5.44 -2.73
CA ALA A 116 -1.46 4.68 -2.50
C ALA A 116 -1.69 4.35 -1.01
N LEU A 117 -0.62 4.05 -0.26
CA LEU A 117 -0.70 3.90 1.20
C LEU A 117 -1.13 5.21 1.88
N HIS A 118 -0.59 6.35 1.45
CA HIS A 118 -0.98 7.66 1.95
C HIS A 118 -2.48 7.90 1.72
N GLN A 119 -2.97 7.67 0.51
CA GLN A 119 -4.41 7.80 0.18
C GLN A 119 -5.30 6.84 0.98
N ALA A 120 -4.80 5.67 1.36
CA ALA A 120 -5.49 4.73 2.23
C ALA A 120 -5.50 5.15 3.71
N GLY A 121 -4.89 6.29 4.06
CA GLY A 121 -4.84 6.79 5.43
C GLY A 121 -3.74 6.16 6.30
N ALA A 122 -2.71 5.57 5.68
CA ALA A 122 -1.66 4.84 6.39
C ALA A 122 -0.98 5.67 7.49
N ILE A 123 -0.70 6.95 7.25
CA ILE A 123 -0.02 7.82 8.23
C ILE A 123 -0.79 7.87 9.56
N SER A 124 -2.10 8.10 9.50
CA SER A 124 -2.96 8.19 10.69
C SER A 124 -2.97 6.87 11.45
N VAL A 125 -3.14 5.76 10.73
CA VAL A 125 -3.20 4.41 11.32
C VAL A 125 -1.86 3.98 11.92
N ILE A 126 -0.74 4.31 11.26
CA ILE A 126 0.60 3.98 11.77
C ILE A 126 0.87 4.77 13.06
N ARG A 127 0.50 6.06 13.12
CA ARG A 127 0.70 6.89 14.32
C ARG A 127 -0.17 6.44 15.49
N SER A 128 -1.41 6.03 15.25
CA SER A 128 -2.33 5.56 16.30
C SER A 128 -2.06 4.12 16.75
N SER A 129 -1.27 3.35 15.98
CA SER A 129 -0.92 1.98 16.32
C SER A 129 -0.02 1.94 17.57
N PRO A 130 -0.35 1.14 18.60
CA PRO A 130 0.45 1.09 19.82
C PRO A 130 1.80 0.42 19.57
N ASP A 131 2.84 0.96 20.22
CA ASP A 131 4.16 0.34 20.30
C ASP A 131 4.11 -0.95 21.12
N SER A 132 5.21 -1.70 21.08
CA SER A 132 5.35 -2.96 21.81
C SER A 132 6.59 -2.92 22.68
N LEU A 133 6.44 -3.34 23.93
CA LEU A 133 7.56 -3.51 24.87
C LEU A 133 8.39 -4.77 24.54
N GLU A 134 7.77 -5.77 23.91
CA GLU A 134 8.41 -7.06 23.60
C GLU A 134 8.96 -7.11 22.17
N ASN A 135 8.48 -6.22 21.28
CA ASN A 135 8.74 -6.31 19.85
C ASN A 135 9.22 -4.98 19.26
N ALA A 136 10.52 -4.73 19.41
CA ALA A 136 11.20 -3.56 18.86
C ALA A 136 11.08 -3.41 17.33
N GLU A 137 10.77 -4.50 16.59
CA GLU A 137 10.55 -4.40 15.15
C GLU A 137 9.34 -3.53 14.81
N ILE A 138 8.31 -3.50 15.66
CA ILE A 138 7.10 -2.69 15.45
C ILE A 138 7.46 -1.21 15.40
N GLU A 139 8.20 -0.73 16.40
CA GLU A 139 8.66 0.65 16.47
C GLU A 139 9.57 0.98 15.28
N LYS A 140 10.49 0.08 14.94
CA LYS A 140 11.40 0.23 13.79
C LYS A 140 10.64 0.41 12.48
N TYR A 141 9.64 -0.43 12.21
CA TYR A 141 8.82 -0.32 11.00
C TYR A 141 8.00 0.96 10.98
N LYS A 142 7.35 1.33 12.10
CA LYS A 142 6.59 2.58 12.23
C LYS A 142 7.46 3.79 11.90
N SER A 143 8.60 3.92 12.57
CA SER A 143 9.53 5.03 12.39
C SER A 143 10.07 5.11 10.96
N SER A 144 10.44 3.98 10.38
CA SER A 144 10.94 3.92 8.99
C SER A 144 9.87 4.32 7.98
N LEU A 145 8.62 3.87 8.18
CA LEU A 145 7.50 4.23 7.31
C LEU A 145 7.15 5.71 7.42
N LEU A 146 7.06 6.25 8.63
CA LEU A 146 6.75 7.67 8.85
C LEU A 146 7.83 8.57 8.23
N ARG A 147 9.11 8.21 8.40
CA ARG A 147 10.20 8.91 7.72
C ARG A 147 10.05 8.89 6.20
N ARG A 148 9.68 7.75 5.61
CA ARG A 148 9.43 7.65 4.16
C ARG A 148 8.30 8.57 3.69
N PHE A 149 7.21 8.70 4.46
CA PHE A 149 6.15 9.67 4.14
C PHE A 149 6.63 11.13 4.24
N GLN A 150 7.51 11.43 5.20
CA GLN A 150 8.13 12.76 5.35
C GLN A 150 9.04 13.11 4.18
N ASP A 151 9.86 12.16 3.73
CA ASP A 151 10.80 12.36 2.61
C ASP A 151 10.06 12.80 1.33
N LEU A 152 8.84 12.29 1.11
CA LEU A 152 7.97 12.69 -0.01
C LEU A 152 7.00 13.84 0.31
N ARG A 153 7.16 14.48 1.47
CA ARG A 153 6.32 15.60 1.96
C ARG A 153 4.83 15.25 2.09
N TYR A 154 4.48 13.98 2.26
CA TYR A 154 3.10 13.59 2.52
C TYR A 154 2.62 13.97 3.93
N ASP A 155 3.54 14.28 4.84
CA ASP A 155 3.24 14.70 6.21
C ASP A 155 2.77 16.16 6.33
N PHE A 156 2.86 16.96 5.26
CA PHE A 156 2.38 18.35 5.26
C PHE A 156 0.96 18.42 4.67
N PRO A 157 -0.01 19.00 5.39
CA PRO A 157 -1.25 19.41 4.77
C PRO A 157 -0.89 20.35 3.62
N THR A 158 -1.30 20.01 2.39
CA THR A 158 -1.16 20.92 1.26
C THR A 158 -1.92 22.19 1.61
N ALA A 159 -1.20 23.23 2.05
CA ALA A 159 -1.78 24.54 2.26
C ALA A 159 -2.34 24.98 0.91
N ASP A 160 -3.64 25.25 0.87
CA ASP A 160 -4.35 25.80 -0.27
C ASP A 160 -3.56 26.99 -0.83
N VAL A 161 -2.97 26.82 -2.01
CA VAL A 161 -2.48 27.92 -2.84
C VAL A 161 -3.70 28.55 -3.50
N SER A 162 -4.53 29.17 -2.66
CA SER A 162 -5.72 29.95 -3.05
C SER A 162 -5.57 31.38 -2.53
N ARG A 163 -4.40 31.98 -2.76
CA ARG A 163 -4.17 33.42 -2.56
C ARG A 163 -3.09 33.90 -3.53
N SER A 164 -3.53 34.39 -4.68
CA SER A 164 -3.00 35.58 -5.33
C SER A 164 -3.57 35.66 -6.73
N LEU A 165 -4.64 36.42 -6.89
CA LEU A 165 -4.96 37.23 -8.06
C LEU A 165 -6.28 37.92 -7.71
N ASN A 166 -6.15 39.10 -7.12
CA ASN A 166 -7.12 40.20 -7.10
C ASN A 166 -6.35 41.39 -6.51
N SER A 167 -5.42 41.91 -7.31
CA SER A 167 -5.01 43.32 -7.29
C SER A 167 -5.72 44.01 -8.43
#